data_AF-A0A084U522-F1
#
_entry.id   AF-A0A084U522-F1
#
_cell.length_a   1.000
_cell.length_b   1.000
_cell.length_c   1.000
_cell.angle_alpha   90.00
_cell.angle_beta   90.00
_cell.angle_gamma   90.00
#
_symmetry.space_group_name_H-M   'P 1'
#
loop_
_entity.id
_entity.type
_entity.pdbx_description
1 polymer ?
#
loop_
_entity_poly.entity_id
_entity_poly.type
_entity_poly.pdbx_seq_one_letter_code
_entity_poly.pdbx_strand_id
1 'polypeptide(L)'
;MVFTVTPIYALCVSVIYLILWFRVTAMRGGAGISIGDGENRDLLLRVRQHGNCAEWSTFILILMLLAEGMETPDLYLHLTGALQELHSADAEIEGALALMLFTHARRKARINKAGASVPIGEQDRKLWQIAEIEEGERLLTRALQANAIGPFQLKAAIAGAQMQESGADWKQIALLYRQLWQHEPTPVIMLNWCVAVAECGQVEEALQRLEMLHQPLAAFQPFHAARAEFLARLNRKQEARRAYEAAMKSAPHEASRRFLKKRMAQLEPL
;
A
#
# COMPACT_ATOMS: atom_id res chain seq x y z
N MET A 1 -13.80 -21.47 -16.79
CA MET A 1 -13.19 -20.48 -15.89
C MET A 1 -14.04 -19.23 -15.96
N VAL A 2 -14.68 -18.82 -14.86
CA VAL A 2 -15.50 -17.59 -14.83
C VAL A 2 -14.64 -16.50 -14.22
N PHE A 3 -14.21 -15.54 -15.03
CA PHE A 3 -13.48 -14.36 -14.55
C PHE A 3 -14.48 -13.42 -13.86
N THR A 4 -14.19 -13.02 -12.63
CA THR A 4 -15.04 -12.19 -11.76
C THR A 4 -14.45 -10.81 -11.50
N VAL A 5 -13.13 -10.66 -11.53
CA VAL A 5 -12.38 -9.44 -11.20
C VAL A 5 -12.08 -8.64 -12.47
N THR A 6 -11.51 -9.27 -13.50
CA THR A 6 -11.10 -8.62 -14.75
C THR A 6 -12.25 -7.88 -15.44
N PRO A 7 -13.48 -8.43 -15.52
CA PRO A 7 -14.61 -7.71 -16.12
C PRO A 7 -14.98 -6.40 -15.40
N ILE A 8 -14.77 -6.33 -14.08
CA ILE A 8 -15.05 -5.12 -13.28
C ILE A 8 -14.08 -4.01 -13.66
N TYR A 9 -12.80 -4.32 -13.77
CA TYR A 9 -11.79 -3.34 -14.16
C TYR A 9 -11.86 -3.01 -15.65
N ALA A 10 -12.22 -3.97 -16.51
CA ALA A 10 -12.49 -3.73 -17.91
C ALA A 10 -13.64 -2.75 -18.10
N LEU A 11 -14.70 -2.84 -17.30
CA LEU A 11 -15.79 -1.88 -17.30
C LEU A 11 -15.33 -0.49 -16.86
N CYS A 12 -14.58 -0.37 -15.77
CA CYS A 12 -14.04 0.91 -15.29
C CYS A 12 -13.12 1.58 -16.32
N VAL A 13 -12.20 0.81 -16.91
CA VAL A 13 -11.33 1.26 -18.00
C VAL A 13 -12.14 1.70 -19.20
N SER A 14 -13.15 0.92 -19.60
CA SER A 14 -13.99 1.24 -20.77
C SER A 14 -14.75 2.54 -20.57
N VAL A 15 -15.23 2.82 -19.35
CA VAL A 15 -15.87 4.10 -19.01
C VAL A 15 -14.88 5.26 -19.09
N ILE A 16 -13.67 5.10 -18.55
CA ILE A 16 -12.62 6.14 -18.63
C ILE A 16 -12.21 6.39 -20.08
N TYR A 17 -12.02 5.33 -20.86
CA TYR A 17 -11.72 5.39 -22.28
C TYR A 17 -12.80 6.17 -23.04
N LEU A 18 -14.09 5.84 -22.79
CA LEU A 18 -15.23 6.51 -23.39
C LEU A 18 -15.25 8.01 -23.06
N ILE A 19 -15.00 8.38 -21.80
CA ILE A 19 -14.92 9.79 -21.37
C ILE A 19 -13.79 10.53 -22.11
N LEU A 20 -12.59 9.93 -22.18
CA LEU A 20 -11.46 10.52 -22.87
C LEU A 20 -11.71 10.63 -24.38
N TRP A 21 -12.37 9.64 -24.98
CA TRP A 21 -12.78 9.66 -26.37
C TRP A 21 -13.73 10.82 -26.66
N PHE A 22 -14.77 11.01 -25.84
CA PHE A 22 -15.69 12.14 -25.96
C PHE A 22 -14.98 13.49 -25.84
N ARG A 23 -13.99 13.61 -24.93
CA ARG A 23 -13.21 14.85 -24.76
C ARG A 23 -12.37 15.19 -25.99
N VAL A 24 -11.87 14.18 -26.71
CA VAL A 24 -11.14 14.37 -27.98
C VAL A 24 -12.11 14.70 -29.11
N THR A 25 -13.20 13.94 -29.23
CA THR A 25 -14.19 14.10 -30.32
C THR A 25 -14.93 15.43 -30.25
N ALA A 26 -15.36 15.87 -29.06
CA ALA A 26 -16.03 17.15 -28.89
C ALA A 26 -15.13 18.34 -29.26
N MET A 27 -13.83 18.22 -28.94
CA MET A 27 -12.85 19.26 -29.24
C MET A 27 -12.53 19.32 -30.74
N ARG A 28 -12.38 18.15 -31.39
CA ARG A 28 -12.26 18.05 -32.84
C ARG A 28 -13.46 18.66 -33.57
N GLY A 29 -14.67 18.35 -33.12
CA GLY A 29 -15.91 18.91 -33.68
C GLY A 29 -15.99 20.43 -33.54
N GLY A 30 -15.60 20.97 -32.38
CA GLY A 30 -15.57 22.42 -32.15
C GLY A 30 -14.49 23.16 -32.95
N ALA A 31 -13.37 22.49 -33.28
CA ALA A 31 -12.25 23.07 -34.02
C ALA A 31 -12.27 22.79 -35.53
N GLY A 32 -13.22 22.01 -36.04
CA GLY A 32 -13.27 21.60 -37.46
C GLY A 32 -12.13 20.69 -37.89
N ILE A 33 -11.47 19.98 -36.95
CA ILE A 33 -10.30 19.13 -37.21
C ILE A 33 -10.76 17.68 -37.36
N SER A 34 -10.55 17.08 -38.54
CA SER A 34 -10.97 15.70 -38.80
C SER A 34 -10.00 14.65 -38.26
N ILE A 35 -8.69 14.83 -38.45
CA ILE A 35 -7.64 13.86 -38.09
C ILE A 35 -6.42 14.62 -37.54
N GLY A 36 -5.71 14.01 -36.58
CA GLY A 36 -4.56 14.63 -35.92
C GLY A 36 -4.95 15.60 -34.81
N ASP A 37 -4.03 16.50 -34.47
CA ASP A 37 -4.15 17.55 -33.48
C ASP A 37 -4.27 18.95 -34.10
N GLY A 38 -4.06 19.09 -35.42
CA GLY A 38 -4.21 20.36 -36.15
C GLY A 38 -3.38 21.50 -35.58
N GLU A 39 -2.18 21.18 -35.07
CA GLU A 39 -1.27 22.09 -34.34
C GLU A 39 -1.86 22.71 -33.06
N ASN A 40 -3.00 22.20 -32.60
CA ASN A 40 -3.63 22.64 -31.36
C ASN A 40 -3.04 21.86 -30.17
N ARG A 41 -2.26 22.56 -29.35
CA ARG A 41 -1.58 22.00 -28.18
C ARG A 41 -2.54 21.35 -27.17
N ASP A 42 -3.73 21.89 -26.96
CA ASP A 42 -4.72 21.30 -26.04
C ASP A 42 -5.34 20.03 -26.64
N LEU A 43 -5.48 19.96 -27.97
CA LEU A 43 -5.94 18.75 -28.65
C LEU A 43 -4.88 17.66 -28.56
N LEU A 44 -3.62 18.01 -28.78
CA LEU A 44 -2.48 17.11 -28.67
C LEU A 44 -2.40 16.47 -27.28
N LEU A 45 -2.58 17.26 -26.21
CA LEU A 45 -2.58 16.74 -24.84
C LEU A 45 -3.72 15.75 -24.60
N ARG A 46 -4.94 16.05 -25.07
CA ARG A 46 -6.09 15.16 -24.92
C ARG A 46 -5.95 13.88 -25.76
N VAL A 47 -5.42 13.99 -26.97
CA VAL A 47 -5.12 12.84 -27.86
C VAL A 47 -4.06 11.95 -27.20
N ARG A 48 -3.01 12.51 -26.60
CA ARG A 48 -2.01 11.75 -25.84
C ARG A 48 -2.59 11.10 -24.59
N GLN A 49 -3.46 11.79 -23.83
CA GLN A 49 -4.13 11.19 -22.67
C GLN A 49 -5.00 10.00 -23.06
N HIS A 50 -5.76 10.13 -24.15
CA HIS A 50 -6.56 9.04 -24.70
C HIS A 50 -5.69 7.89 -25.23
N GLY A 51 -4.62 8.19 -25.98
CA GLY A 51 -3.66 7.21 -26.46
C GLY A 51 -2.99 6.43 -25.33
N ASN A 52 -2.47 7.14 -24.33
CA ASN A 52 -1.89 6.53 -23.13
C ASN A 52 -2.92 5.64 -22.41
N CYS A 53 -4.15 6.12 -22.23
CA CYS A 53 -5.20 5.29 -21.63
C CYS A 53 -5.38 3.99 -22.42
N ALA A 54 -5.50 4.04 -23.75
CA ALA A 54 -5.68 2.87 -24.61
C ALA A 54 -4.52 1.87 -24.52
N GLU A 55 -3.29 2.39 -24.58
CA GLU A 55 -2.05 1.60 -24.53
C GLU A 55 -1.90 0.89 -23.19
N TRP A 56 -1.98 1.64 -22.09
CA TRP A 56 -1.76 1.11 -20.76
C TRP A 56 -2.92 0.24 -20.28
N SER A 57 -4.16 0.59 -20.61
CA SER A 57 -5.31 -0.16 -20.12
C SER A 57 -5.43 -1.52 -20.80
N THR A 58 -5.10 -1.62 -22.08
CA THR A 58 -5.10 -2.90 -22.80
C THR A 58 -4.07 -3.85 -22.19
N PHE A 59 -2.87 -3.33 -21.93
CA PHE A 59 -1.81 -4.09 -21.25
C PHE A 59 -2.25 -4.53 -19.85
N ILE A 60 -2.75 -3.61 -19.02
CA ILE A 60 -3.20 -3.91 -17.66
C ILE A 60 -4.35 -4.95 -17.66
N LEU A 61 -5.33 -4.83 -18.54
CA LEU A 61 -6.45 -5.79 -18.59
C LEU A 61 -6.01 -7.19 -19.04
N ILE A 62 -5.02 -7.29 -19.94
CA ILE A 62 -4.41 -8.56 -20.32
C ILE A 62 -3.68 -9.17 -19.12
N LEU A 63 -2.92 -8.37 -18.36
CA LEU A 63 -2.23 -8.82 -17.16
C LEU A 63 -3.21 -9.28 -16.07
N MET A 64 -4.32 -8.56 -15.90
CA MET A 64 -5.37 -8.92 -14.95
C MET A 64 -6.08 -10.21 -15.35
N LEU A 65 -6.38 -10.39 -16.64
CA LEU A 65 -6.97 -11.63 -17.16
C LEU A 65 -6.05 -12.83 -16.92
N LEU A 66 -4.75 -12.65 -17.17
CA LEU A 66 -3.72 -13.67 -16.92
C LEU A 66 -3.57 -13.98 -15.42
N ALA A 67 -3.54 -12.95 -14.57
CA ALA A 67 -3.39 -13.11 -13.13
C ALA A 67 -4.60 -13.76 -12.46
N GLU A 68 -5.80 -13.45 -12.94
CA GLU A 68 -7.04 -14.04 -12.46
C GLU A 68 -7.21 -15.49 -12.93
N GLY A 69 -6.77 -15.79 -14.15
CA GLY A 69 -6.76 -17.16 -14.67
C GLY A 69 -5.77 -18.10 -13.97
N MET A 70 -4.88 -17.56 -13.13
CA MET A 70 -3.80 -18.30 -12.48
C MET A 70 -3.92 -18.41 -10.94
N GLU A 71 -4.97 -17.92 -10.29
CA GLU A 71 -5.27 -18.11 -8.84
C GLU A 71 -4.13 -17.80 -7.79
N THR A 72 -3.60 -16.59 -7.64
CA THR A 72 -2.37 -16.22 -8.35
C THR A 72 -1.07 -16.71 -7.65
N PRO A 73 -0.07 -17.21 -8.40
CA PRO A 73 1.17 -17.84 -7.94
C PRO A 73 2.41 -17.04 -8.42
N ASP A 74 3.60 -17.65 -8.47
CA ASP A 74 4.93 -17.11 -8.89
C ASP A 74 4.94 -16.17 -10.11
N LEU A 75 3.87 -16.14 -10.91
CA LEU A 75 3.62 -15.21 -12.00
C LEU A 75 3.80 -13.73 -11.60
N TYR A 76 3.36 -13.30 -10.42
CA TYR A 76 3.53 -11.89 -10.02
C TYR A 76 5.01 -11.49 -9.92
N LEU A 77 5.89 -12.43 -9.54
CA LEU A 77 7.34 -12.22 -9.48
C LEU A 77 7.96 -12.22 -10.88
N HIS A 78 7.47 -13.08 -11.78
CA HIS A 78 7.91 -13.08 -13.18
C HIS A 78 7.42 -11.84 -13.94
N LEU A 79 6.23 -11.33 -13.64
CA LEU A 79 5.69 -10.12 -14.23
C LEU A 79 6.47 -8.87 -13.81
N THR A 80 6.86 -8.79 -12.54
CA THR A 80 7.77 -7.75 -12.09
C THR A 80 9.16 -7.88 -12.68
N GLY A 81 9.69 -9.10 -12.84
CA GLY A 81 10.94 -9.35 -13.55
C GLY A 81 10.88 -8.94 -15.03
N ALA A 82 9.77 -9.24 -15.70
CA ALA A 82 9.54 -8.85 -17.10
C ALA A 82 9.31 -7.34 -17.26
N LEU A 83 8.68 -6.66 -16.29
CA LEU A 83 8.55 -5.20 -16.26
C LEU A 83 9.90 -4.51 -16.05
N GLN A 84 10.81 -5.12 -15.26
CA GLN A 84 12.18 -4.65 -15.10
C GLN A 84 13.00 -4.78 -16.41
N GLU A 85 12.73 -5.79 -17.24
CA GLU A 85 13.33 -5.93 -18.57
C GLU A 85 12.77 -4.93 -19.59
N LEU A 86 11.55 -4.41 -19.38
CA LEU A 86 10.87 -3.50 -20.31
C LEU A 86 11.13 -2.00 -20.08
N HIS A 87 11.80 -1.59 -19.01
CA HIS A 87 12.55 -0.34 -18.89
C HIS A 87 13.38 -0.36 -17.60
N SER A 88 14.63 -0.83 -17.71
CA SER A 88 15.61 -0.99 -16.63
C SER A 88 16.14 0.32 -16.01
N ALA A 89 15.44 1.44 -16.21
CA ALA A 89 15.92 2.77 -15.81
C ALA A 89 14.95 3.54 -14.88
N ASP A 90 13.74 3.03 -14.61
CA ASP A 90 12.84 3.69 -13.68
C ASP A 90 12.99 3.12 -12.27
N ALA A 91 13.70 3.88 -11.43
CA ALA A 91 13.93 3.56 -10.02
C ALA A 91 12.63 3.28 -9.25
N GLU A 92 11.51 3.84 -9.67
CA GLU A 92 10.24 3.65 -9.00
C GLU A 92 9.65 2.25 -9.23
N ILE A 93 9.87 1.67 -10.41
CA ILE A 93 9.48 0.28 -10.72
C ILE A 93 10.30 -0.69 -9.87
N GLU A 94 11.60 -0.42 -9.70
CA GLU A 94 12.47 -1.22 -8.84
C GLU A 94 12.07 -1.13 -7.36
N GLY A 95 11.69 0.06 -6.89
CA GLY A 95 11.11 0.26 -5.57
C GLY A 95 9.81 -0.55 -5.38
N ALA A 96 8.91 -0.52 -6.36
CA ALA A 96 7.67 -1.30 -6.30
C ALA A 96 7.95 -2.81 -6.26
N LEU A 97 8.90 -3.30 -7.05
CA LEU A 97 9.30 -4.71 -7.06
C LEU A 97 9.94 -5.12 -5.72
N ALA A 98 10.83 -4.30 -5.17
CA ALA A 98 11.39 -4.55 -3.84
C ALA A 98 10.30 -4.67 -2.76
N LEU A 99 9.30 -3.77 -2.77
CA LEU A 99 8.16 -3.83 -1.86
C LEU A 99 7.36 -5.14 -2.01
N MET A 100 7.17 -5.61 -3.25
CA MET A 100 6.47 -6.87 -3.53
C MET A 100 7.25 -8.07 -2.98
N LEU A 101 8.57 -8.11 -3.20
CA LEU A 101 9.45 -9.15 -2.66
C LEU A 101 9.41 -9.20 -1.13
N PHE A 102 9.55 -8.05 -0.46
CA PHE A 102 9.44 -7.98 1.02
C PHE A 102 8.08 -8.46 1.55
N THR A 103 7.02 -8.23 0.78
CA THR A 103 5.67 -8.67 1.13
C THR A 103 5.50 -10.18 0.92
N HIS A 104 6.03 -10.72 -0.19
CA HIS A 104 5.92 -12.12 -0.56
C HIS A 104 6.81 -13.04 0.29
N ALA A 105 8.00 -12.55 0.65
CA ALA A 105 8.98 -13.26 1.48
C ALA A 105 8.37 -13.75 2.80
N ARG A 106 7.38 -13.03 3.33
CA ARG A 106 6.75 -13.32 4.62
C ARG A 106 5.37 -13.99 4.49
N ARG A 107 4.92 -14.38 3.30
CA ARG A 107 3.53 -14.85 3.07
C ARG A 107 3.11 -16.00 3.99
N LYS A 108 4.03 -16.94 4.27
CA LYS A 108 3.79 -18.10 5.14
C LYS A 108 3.70 -17.73 6.63
N ALA A 109 4.21 -16.56 7.02
CA ALA A 109 4.21 -16.09 8.41
C ALA A 109 3.09 -15.08 8.72
N ARG A 110 2.45 -14.50 7.70
CA ARG A 110 1.46 -13.39 7.86
C ARG A 110 0.17 -13.79 8.55
N ILE A 111 -0.22 -15.06 8.47
CA ILE A 111 -1.48 -15.59 9.00
C ILE A 111 -1.18 -16.80 9.86
N ASN A 112 -1.70 -16.82 11.09
CA ASN A 112 -1.55 -17.97 11.97
C ASN A 112 -2.60 -19.06 11.65
N LYS A 113 -2.46 -20.23 12.28
CA LYS A 113 -3.39 -21.37 12.11
C LYS A 113 -4.87 -21.03 12.43
N ALA A 114 -5.12 -19.96 13.20
CA ALA A 114 -6.45 -19.51 13.56
C ALA A 114 -7.02 -18.45 12.58
N GLY A 115 -6.32 -18.18 11.47
CA GLY A 115 -6.73 -17.22 10.45
C GLY A 115 -6.49 -15.75 10.82
N ALA A 116 -5.77 -15.46 11.91
CA ALA A 116 -5.48 -14.09 12.32
C ALA A 116 -4.20 -13.56 11.68
N SER A 117 -4.18 -12.27 11.33
CA SER A 117 -2.96 -11.60 10.92
C SER A 117 -1.97 -11.51 12.08
N VAL A 118 -0.72 -11.84 11.80
CA VAL A 118 0.39 -11.82 12.75
C VAL A 118 1.20 -10.53 12.53
N PRO A 119 1.39 -9.67 13.55
CA PRO A 119 2.25 -8.49 13.47
C PRO A 119 3.67 -8.86 13.04
N ILE A 120 4.34 -8.03 12.25
CA ILE A 120 5.64 -8.39 11.65
C ILE A 120 6.70 -8.77 12.69
N GLY A 121 6.75 -8.09 13.84
CA GLY A 121 7.67 -8.42 14.93
C GLY A 121 7.34 -9.71 15.69
N GLU A 122 6.12 -10.26 15.52
CA GLU A 122 5.68 -11.52 16.11
C GLU A 122 5.73 -12.70 15.10
N GLN A 123 6.12 -12.45 13.84
CA GLN A 123 6.18 -13.47 12.80
C GLN A 123 7.35 -14.42 13.00
N ASP A 124 7.14 -15.72 12.74
CA ASP A 124 8.23 -16.69 12.72
C ASP A 124 9.12 -16.45 11.51
N ARG A 125 10.33 -15.94 11.77
CA ARG A 125 11.33 -15.61 10.75
C ARG A 125 11.86 -16.84 10.02
N LYS A 126 11.73 -18.04 10.60
CA LYS A 126 12.09 -19.30 9.91
C LYS A 126 11.18 -19.58 8.70
N LEU A 127 10.00 -18.96 8.66
CA LEU A 127 9.06 -19.08 7.55
C LEU A 127 9.31 -18.01 6.47
N TRP A 128 10.28 -17.12 6.66
CA TRP A 128 10.62 -16.08 5.70
C TRP A 128 11.52 -16.63 4.60
N GLN A 129 11.29 -16.20 3.36
CA GLN A 129 12.14 -16.57 2.24
C GLN A 129 13.30 -15.60 2.10
N ILE A 130 14.46 -15.98 2.65
CA ILE A 130 15.65 -15.13 2.71
C ILE A 130 16.10 -14.66 1.32
N ALA A 131 16.09 -15.55 0.31
CA ALA A 131 16.48 -15.20 -1.05
C ALA A 131 15.66 -14.06 -1.68
N GLU A 132 14.37 -13.95 -1.34
CA GLU A 132 13.52 -12.84 -1.83
C GLU A 132 13.80 -11.53 -1.07
N ILE A 133 14.19 -11.62 0.20
CA ILE A 133 14.56 -10.45 1.00
C ILE A 133 15.86 -9.86 0.44
N GLU A 134 16.88 -10.70 0.23
CA GLU A 134 18.17 -10.29 -0.34
C GLU A 134 17.99 -9.65 -1.73
N GLU A 135 17.14 -10.25 -2.58
CA GLU A 135 16.84 -9.67 -3.89
C GLU A 135 16.09 -8.34 -3.80
N GLY A 136 15.13 -8.22 -2.88
CA GLY A 136 14.42 -6.97 -2.62
C GLY A 136 15.36 -5.86 -2.12
N GLU A 137 16.30 -6.19 -1.25
CA GLU A 137 17.33 -5.26 -0.76
C GLU A 137 18.26 -4.77 -1.88
N ARG A 138 18.68 -5.68 -2.77
CA ARG A 138 19.52 -5.35 -3.93
C ARG A 138 18.81 -4.37 -4.87
N LEU A 139 17.55 -4.63 -5.19
CA LEU A 139 16.73 -3.77 -6.05
C LEU A 139 16.47 -2.42 -5.41
N LEU A 140 16.11 -2.39 -4.14
CA LEU A 140 15.90 -1.13 -3.41
C LEU A 140 17.18 -0.29 -3.37
N THR A 141 18.33 -0.93 -3.13
CA THR A 141 19.62 -0.23 -3.10
C THR A 141 19.92 0.42 -4.45
N ARG A 142 19.66 -0.28 -5.56
CA ARG A 142 19.84 0.26 -6.91
C ARG A 142 18.86 1.41 -7.20
N ALA A 143 17.60 1.25 -6.84
CA ALA A 143 16.58 2.29 -7.01
C ALA A 143 16.98 3.60 -6.31
N LEU A 144 17.42 3.51 -5.05
CA LEU A 144 17.81 4.66 -4.25
C LEU A 144 19.05 5.40 -4.79
N GLN A 145 19.89 4.74 -5.59
CA GLN A 145 21.05 5.36 -6.24
C GLN A 145 20.68 6.27 -7.42
N ALA A 146 19.44 6.18 -7.95
CA ALA A 146 19.03 6.95 -9.12
C ALA A 146 18.71 8.44 -8.83
N ASN A 147 18.93 8.93 -7.61
CA ASN A 147 18.70 10.32 -7.17
C ASN A 147 17.28 10.87 -7.41
N ALA A 148 16.29 9.99 -7.62
CA ALA A 148 14.88 10.33 -7.80
C ALA A 148 14.02 9.46 -6.88
N ILE A 149 13.96 9.84 -5.59
CA ILE A 149 13.20 9.09 -4.58
C ILE A 149 11.70 9.28 -4.82
N GLY A 150 10.98 8.17 -5.02
CA GLY A 150 9.53 8.13 -5.16
C GLY A 150 8.83 7.33 -4.06
N PRO A 151 7.48 7.36 -4.04
CA PRO A 151 6.66 6.75 -2.98
C PRO A 151 6.85 5.22 -2.83
N PHE A 152 7.04 4.46 -3.90
CA PHE A 152 7.24 3.02 -3.85
C PHE A 152 8.63 2.65 -3.33
N GLN A 153 9.66 3.41 -3.68
CA GLN A 153 10.99 3.27 -3.05
C GLN A 153 10.90 3.51 -1.54
N LEU A 154 10.16 4.52 -1.10
CA LEU A 154 9.96 4.81 0.33
C LEU A 154 9.16 3.70 1.03
N LYS A 155 8.09 3.20 0.41
CA LYS A 155 7.29 2.09 0.95
C LYS A 155 8.14 0.81 1.07
N ALA A 156 8.98 0.51 0.07
CA ALA A 156 9.92 -0.59 0.11
C ALA A 156 10.95 -0.43 1.23
N ALA A 157 11.52 0.76 1.37
CA ALA A 157 12.47 1.05 2.45
C ALA A 157 11.85 0.88 3.84
N ILE A 158 10.58 1.29 4.03
CA ILE A 158 9.85 1.06 5.28
C ILE A 158 9.68 -0.44 5.54
N ALA A 159 9.26 -1.21 4.52
CA ALA A 159 9.07 -2.65 4.64
C ALA A 159 10.40 -3.37 4.94
N GLY A 160 11.48 -3.04 4.23
CA GLY A 160 12.82 -3.59 4.46
C GLY A 160 13.35 -3.26 5.85
N ALA A 161 13.21 -2.02 6.31
CA ALA A 161 13.61 -1.60 7.65
C ALA A 161 12.91 -2.39 8.76
N GLN A 162 11.64 -2.77 8.58
CA GLN A 162 10.92 -3.63 9.54
C GLN A 162 11.39 -5.10 9.53
N MET A 163 12.14 -5.51 8.51
CA MET A 163 12.57 -6.88 8.28
C MET A 163 14.05 -7.12 8.63
N GLN A 164 14.80 -6.08 9.02
CA GLN A 164 16.21 -6.17 9.42
C GLN A 164 16.43 -7.14 10.58
N GLU A 165 17.52 -7.91 10.56
CA GLU A 165 17.83 -8.94 11.57
C GLU A 165 17.87 -8.38 12.99
N SER A 166 18.45 -7.21 13.17
CA SER A 166 18.52 -6.46 14.43
C SER A 166 17.16 -6.03 15.00
N GLY A 167 16.07 -6.22 14.24
CA GLY A 167 14.76 -5.67 14.52
C GLY A 167 14.53 -4.33 13.80
N ALA A 168 13.29 -3.84 13.88
CA ALA A 168 12.88 -2.62 13.20
C ALA A 168 13.57 -1.38 13.78
N ASP A 169 14.31 -0.63 12.95
CA ASP A 169 14.78 0.71 13.30
C ASP A 169 13.62 1.70 13.19
N TRP A 170 12.89 1.89 14.28
CA TRP A 170 11.74 2.78 14.33
C TRP A 170 12.09 4.26 14.08
N LYS A 171 13.31 4.70 14.39
CA LYS A 171 13.75 6.07 14.09
C LYS A 171 13.88 6.24 12.57
N GLN A 172 14.52 5.29 11.90
CA GLN A 172 14.61 5.27 10.44
C GLN A 172 13.22 5.20 9.80
N ILE A 173 12.34 4.30 10.27
CA ILE A 173 10.97 4.14 9.76
C ILE A 173 10.17 5.44 9.91
N ALA A 174 10.28 6.14 11.04
CA ALA A 174 9.60 7.42 11.25
C ALA A 174 10.10 8.52 10.28
N LEU A 175 11.40 8.54 9.96
CA LEU A 175 11.96 9.45 8.95
C LEU A 175 11.47 9.10 7.53
N LEU A 176 11.39 7.82 7.20
CA LEU A 176 10.86 7.36 5.90
C LEU A 176 9.38 7.72 5.74
N TYR A 177 8.56 7.57 6.78
CA TYR A 177 7.17 8.02 6.75
C TYR A 177 7.03 9.54 6.60
N ARG A 178 7.90 10.32 7.27
CA ARG A 178 7.95 11.77 7.08
C ARG A 178 8.20 12.14 5.62
N GLN A 179 9.14 11.45 4.96
CA GLN A 179 9.41 11.67 3.55
C GLN A 179 8.24 11.22 2.68
N LEU A 180 7.67 10.03 2.94
CA LEU A 180 6.54 9.50 2.20
C LEU A 180 5.31 10.42 2.27
N TRP A 181 5.08 11.06 3.41
CA TRP A 181 4.02 12.06 3.57
C TRP A 181 4.13 13.24 2.60
N GLN A 182 5.34 13.62 2.18
CA GLN A 182 5.54 14.68 1.19
C GLN A 182 5.07 14.26 -0.21
N HIS A 183 5.08 12.96 -0.51
CA HIS A 183 4.62 12.41 -1.78
C HIS A 183 3.13 12.03 -1.73
N GLU A 184 2.67 11.44 -0.63
CA GLU A 184 1.31 10.90 -0.47
C GLU A 184 0.70 11.31 0.88
N PRO A 185 0.09 12.51 0.99
CA PRO A 185 -0.48 13.01 2.24
C PRO A 185 -1.86 12.41 2.55
N THR A 186 -1.92 11.10 2.82
CA THR A 186 -3.17 10.37 3.10
C THR A 186 -3.37 10.04 4.58
N PRO A 187 -4.60 10.08 5.13
CA PRO A 187 -4.83 9.77 6.55
C PRO A 187 -4.22 8.43 7.02
N VAL A 188 -4.17 7.42 6.14
CA VAL A 188 -3.56 6.12 6.44
C VAL A 188 -2.04 6.23 6.60
N ILE A 189 -1.35 7.02 5.78
CA ILE A 189 0.09 7.26 5.93
C ILE A 189 0.38 8.04 7.21
N MET A 190 -0.43 9.04 7.56
CA MET A 190 -0.28 9.76 8.83
C MET A 190 -0.50 8.83 10.04
N LEU A 191 -1.51 7.96 9.99
CA LEU A 191 -1.74 6.94 11.02
C LEU A 191 -0.51 6.06 11.22
N ASN A 192 0.03 5.49 10.13
CA ASN A 192 1.20 4.62 10.20
C ASN A 192 2.44 5.37 10.69
N TRP A 193 2.58 6.65 10.33
CA TRP A 193 3.64 7.50 10.86
C TRP A 193 3.50 7.72 12.36
N CYS A 194 2.29 7.97 12.87
CA CYS A 194 2.04 8.09 14.31
C CYS A 194 2.45 6.81 15.06
N VAL A 195 2.19 5.63 14.48
CA VAL A 195 2.68 4.35 15.03
C VAL A 195 4.20 4.35 15.11
N ALA A 196 4.92 4.70 14.05
CA ALA A 196 6.38 4.77 14.08
C ALA A 196 6.92 5.75 15.14
N VAL A 197 6.26 6.90 15.33
CA VAL A 197 6.62 7.88 16.38
C VAL A 197 6.37 7.32 17.79
N ALA A 198 5.27 6.61 18.00
CA ALA A 198 4.99 5.95 19.27
C ALA A 198 6.01 4.87 19.60
N GLU A 199 6.45 4.08 18.61
CA GLU A 199 7.51 3.09 18.77
C GLU A 199 8.88 3.71 19.08
N CYS A 200 9.11 4.97 18.68
CA CYS A 200 10.27 5.75 19.13
C CYS A 200 10.18 6.24 20.60
N GLY A 201 9.11 5.90 21.32
CA GLY A 201 8.88 6.31 22.71
C GLY A 201 8.05 7.59 22.88
N GLN A 202 7.65 8.25 21.78
CA GLN A 202 6.89 9.50 21.80
C GLN A 202 5.38 9.25 21.73
N VAL A 203 4.86 8.46 22.67
CA VAL A 203 3.47 7.96 22.62
C VAL A 203 2.43 9.07 22.79
N GLU A 204 2.66 10.03 23.69
CA GLU A 204 1.74 11.14 23.94
C GLU A 204 1.57 12.02 22.69
N GLU A 205 2.69 12.38 22.04
CA GLU A 205 2.69 13.14 20.79
C GLU A 205 2.00 12.37 19.67
N ALA A 206 2.31 11.07 19.53
CA ALA A 206 1.67 10.21 18.55
C ALA A 206 0.15 10.14 18.76
N LEU A 207 -0.32 10.06 20.00
CA LEU A 207 -1.75 10.05 20.32
C LEU A 207 -2.42 11.39 19.96
N GLN A 208 -1.81 12.52 20.31
CA GLN A 208 -2.34 13.84 19.96
C GLN A 208 -2.51 14.00 18.45
N ARG A 209 -1.51 13.56 17.68
CA ARG A 209 -1.57 13.57 16.22
C ARG A 209 -2.61 12.59 15.67
N LEU A 210 -2.70 11.41 16.26
CA LEU A 210 -3.67 10.39 15.89
C LEU A 210 -5.11 10.89 16.06
N GLU A 211 -5.44 11.56 17.17
CA GLU A 211 -6.81 12.05 17.42
C GLU A 211 -7.33 13.02 16.34
N MET A 212 -6.43 13.76 15.68
CA MET A 212 -6.81 14.62 14.54
C MET A 212 -7.34 13.82 13.33
N LEU A 213 -7.04 12.53 13.25
CA LEU A 213 -7.48 11.63 12.17
C LEU A 213 -8.81 10.93 12.48
N HIS A 214 -9.47 11.23 13.61
CA HIS A 214 -10.66 10.51 14.05
C HIS A 214 -11.79 10.51 13.00
N GLN A 215 -12.12 11.67 12.44
CA GLN A 215 -13.19 11.81 11.44
C GLN A 215 -12.91 11.02 10.15
N PRO A 216 -11.77 11.21 9.45
CA PRO A 216 -11.50 10.49 8.20
C PRO A 216 -11.29 8.98 8.39
N LEU A 217 -10.96 8.52 9.61
CA LEU A 217 -10.68 7.11 9.90
C LEU A 217 -11.70 6.47 10.87
N ALA A 218 -12.88 7.08 11.05
CA ALA A 218 -13.87 6.63 12.03
C ALA A 218 -14.33 5.18 11.83
N ALA A 219 -14.44 4.72 10.58
CA ALA A 219 -14.79 3.32 10.25
C ALA A 219 -13.56 2.40 10.08
N PHE A 220 -12.35 2.93 10.21
CA PHE A 220 -11.12 2.19 9.93
C PHE A 220 -10.63 1.51 11.21
N GLN A 221 -10.75 0.18 11.26
CA GLN A 221 -10.37 -0.59 12.44
C GLN A 221 -8.93 -0.34 12.94
N PRO A 222 -7.90 -0.27 12.07
CA PRO A 222 -6.52 -0.03 12.53
C PRO A 222 -6.33 1.28 13.28
N PHE A 223 -7.11 2.32 12.98
CA PHE A 223 -7.10 3.57 13.73
C PHE A 223 -7.48 3.35 15.20
N HIS A 224 -8.60 2.66 15.44
CA HIS A 224 -9.08 2.38 16.80
C HIS A 224 -8.13 1.47 17.56
N ALA A 225 -7.49 0.51 16.89
CA ALA A 225 -6.49 -0.35 17.52
C ALA A 225 -5.22 0.40 17.92
N ALA A 226 -4.68 1.26 17.04
CA ALA A 226 -3.53 2.09 17.37
C ALA A 226 -3.85 3.04 18.54
N ARG A 227 -5.03 3.67 18.51
CA ARG A 227 -5.52 4.53 19.60
C ARG A 227 -5.60 3.77 20.92
N ALA A 228 -6.15 2.57 20.91
CA ALA A 228 -6.24 1.72 22.09
C ALA A 228 -4.87 1.37 22.68
N GLU A 229 -3.92 0.99 21.83
CA GLU A 229 -2.56 0.66 22.24
C GLU A 229 -1.83 1.88 22.84
N PHE A 230 -1.96 3.05 22.24
CA PHE A 230 -1.33 4.27 22.75
C PHE A 230 -1.90 4.65 24.12
N LEU A 231 -3.23 4.63 24.26
CA LEU A 231 -3.89 4.87 25.55
C LEU A 231 -3.47 3.85 26.61
N ALA A 232 -3.32 2.58 26.23
CA ALA A 232 -2.85 1.52 27.12
C ALA A 232 -1.42 1.79 27.62
N ARG A 233 -0.50 2.17 26.73
CA ARG A 233 0.89 2.53 27.04
C ARG A 233 1.01 3.78 27.92
N LEU A 234 0.03 4.68 27.85
CA LEU A 234 -0.10 5.86 28.71
C LEU A 234 -0.89 5.57 30.00
N ASN A 235 -1.18 4.31 30.31
CA ASN A 235 -1.94 3.86 31.48
C ASN A 235 -3.39 4.42 31.56
N ARG A 236 -3.95 4.88 30.44
CA ARG A 236 -5.34 5.37 30.31
C ARG A 236 -6.30 4.19 30.03
N LYS A 237 -6.32 3.23 30.97
CA LYS A 237 -6.95 1.90 30.80
C LYS A 237 -8.42 1.94 30.37
N GLN A 238 -9.24 2.82 30.96
CA GLN A 238 -10.67 2.91 30.62
C GLN A 238 -10.91 3.38 29.19
N GLU A 239 -10.13 4.35 28.73
CA GLU A 239 -10.23 4.88 27.37
C GLU A 239 -9.68 3.86 26.35
N ALA A 240 -8.60 3.16 26.71
CA ALA A 240 -8.05 2.06 25.91
C ALA A 240 -9.09 0.95 25.69
N ARG A 241 -9.85 0.56 26.72
CA ARG A 241 -10.95 -0.42 26.60
C ARG A 241 -12.02 0.03 25.60
N ARG A 242 -12.49 1.28 25.70
CA ARG A 242 -13.48 1.83 24.74
C ARG A 242 -12.94 1.84 23.31
N ALA A 243 -11.67 2.16 23.13
CA ALA A 243 -11.02 2.14 21.82
C ALA A 243 -10.90 0.71 21.26
N TYR A 244 -10.53 -0.28 22.08
CA TYR A 244 -10.54 -1.70 21.66
C TYR A 244 -11.96 -2.17 21.29
N GLU A 245 -12.99 -1.76 22.03
CA GLU A 245 -14.38 -2.07 21.69
C GLU A 245 -14.78 -1.49 20.33
N ALA A 246 -14.40 -0.24 20.03
CA ALA A 246 -14.61 0.37 18.72
C ALA A 246 -13.85 -0.36 17.60
N ALA A 247 -12.61 -0.78 17.88
CA ALA A 247 -11.81 -1.60 16.97
C ALA A 247 -12.49 -2.94 16.68
N MET A 248 -13.03 -3.62 17.70
CA MET A 248 -13.73 -4.90 17.53
C MET A 248 -15.01 -4.78 16.70
N LYS A 249 -15.77 -3.69 16.85
CA LYS A 249 -16.96 -3.41 16.04
C LYS A 249 -16.63 -3.27 14.55
N SER A 250 -15.49 -2.66 14.24
CA SER A 250 -15.04 -2.40 12.87
C SER A 250 -14.18 -3.53 12.28
N ALA A 251 -13.96 -4.62 13.03
CA ALA A 251 -13.05 -5.69 12.63
C ALA A 251 -13.65 -6.59 11.54
N PRO A 252 -12.89 -6.83 10.44
CA PRO A 252 -13.39 -7.54 9.25
C PRO A 252 -13.63 -9.04 9.46
N HIS A 253 -12.91 -9.67 10.39
CA HIS A 253 -13.00 -11.12 10.63
C HIS A 253 -13.03 -11.44 12.13
N GLU A 254 -13.60 -12.58 12.49
CA GLU A 254 -13.67 -13.04 13.88
C GLU A 254 -12.27 -13.24 14.50
N ALA A 255 -11.30 -13.70 13.70
CA ALA A 255 -9.92 -13.86 14.13
C ALA A 255 -9.28 -12.52 14.57
N SER A 256 -9.55 -11.43 13.84
CA SER A 256 -9.13 -10.08 14.22
C SER A 256 -9.80 -9.61 15.52
N ARG A 257 -11.09 -9.91 15.72
CA ARG A 257 -11.80 -9.61 16.98
C ARG A 257 -11.20 -10.35 18.16
N ARG A 258 -10.89 -11.64 18.02
CA ARG A 258 -10.24 -12.44 19.06
C ARG A 258 -8.88 -11.89 19.44
N PHE A 259 -8.08 -11.46 18.46
CA PHE A 259 -6.79 -10.82 18.70
C PHE A 259 -6.94 -9.53 19.52
N LEU A 260 -7.84 -8.64 19.12
CA LEU A 260 -8.12 -7.39 19.85
C LEU A 260 -8.66 -7.64 21.26
N LYS A 261 -9.55 -8.63 21.42
CA LYS A 261 -10.07 -9.02 22.73
C LYS A 261 -8.97 -9.53 23.66
N LYS A 262 -8.00 -10.31 23.13
CA LYS A 262 -6.83 -10.78 23.89
C LYS A 262 -5.96 -9.61 24.34
N ARG A 263 -5.67 -8.65 23.45
CA ARG A 263 -4.92 -7.43 23.79
C ARG A 263 -5.64 -6.60 24.86
N MET A 264 -6.96 -6.41 24.72
CA MET A 264 -7.78 -5.71 25.71
C MET A 264 -7.78 -6.41 27.09
N ALA A 265 -7.77 -7.75 27.12
CA ALA A 265 -7.73 -8.51 28.38
C ALA A 265 -6.37 -8.43 29.11
N GLN A 266 -5.30 -8.05 28.41
CA GLN A 266 -3.98 -7.80 29.01
C GLN A 266 -3.90 -6.45 29.73
N LEU A 267 -4.90 -5.58 29.56
CA LEU A 267 -5.07 -4.40 30.41
C LEU A 267 -5.48 -4.89 31.80
N GLU A 268 -4.51 -5.01 32.72
CA GLU A 268 -4.72 -5.49 34.10
C GLU A 268 -6.04 -4.97 34.70
N PRO A 269 -6.75 -5.79 35.48
CA PRO A 269 -7.93 -5.34 36.19
C PRO A 269 -7.58 -4.16 37.10
N LEU A 270 -8.53 -3.22 37.23
CA LEU A 270 -8.48 -2.17 38.24
C LEU A 270 -8.52 -2.78 39.64
#